data_AF-A0A6N8YP00-F1
#
_entry.id   AF-A0A6N8YP00-F1
#
_cell.length_a   1.000
_cell.length_b   1.000
_cell.length_c   1.000
_cell.angle_alpha   90.00
_cell.angle_beta   90.00
_cell.angle_gamma   90.00
#
_symmetry.space_group_name_H-M   'P 1'
#
loop_
_entity.id
_entity.type
_entity.pdbx_description
1 polymer ?
#
loop_
_entity_poly.entity_id
_entity_poly.type
_entity_poly.pdbx_seq_one_letter_code
_entity_poly.pdbx_strand_id
1 'polypeptide(L)' 'KPEGAFYLFPQSPVEDEMLLIQALQEEGVLVVPGRGFGMPGYFRISYCVHRSALEGAAPGFRAAINKLGTP' A
#
# COMPACT_ATOMS: atom_id res chain seq x y z
N LYS A 1 11.12 -18.96 15.51
CA LYS A 1 11.85 -17.76 15.02
C LYS A 1 10.80 -16.78 14.54
N PRO A 2 10.73 -15.53 15.00
CA PRO A 2 9.81 -14.59 14.37
C PRO A 2 10.27 -14.43 12.92
N GLU A 3 9.39 -14.71 11.96
CA GLU A 3 9.61 -14.54 10.52
C GLU A 3 9.53 -13.06 10.14
N GLY A 4 10.11 -12.22 11.01
CA GLY A 4 9.86 -10.80 11.14
C GLY A 4 10.24 -10.06 9.87
N ALA A 5 9.25 -9.84 9.02
CA ALA A 5 9.40 -8.85 7.98
C ALA A 5 8.91 -7.47 8.41
N PHE A 6 7.96 -7.23 9.33
CA PHE A 6 7.35 -5.91 9.67
C PHE A 6 6.79 -5.09 8.49
N TYR A 7 7.22 -5.38 7.26
CA TYR A 7 6.93 -4.70 6.02
C TYR A 7 6.59 -5.70 4.92
N LEU A 8 5.71 -5.28 4.02
CA LEU A 8 5.43 -5.95 2.76
C LEU A 8 5.80 -5.03 1.61
N PHE A 9 6.25 -5.61 0.50
CA PHE A 9 6.51 -4.89 -0.75
C PHE A 9 5.65 -5.47 -1.88
N PRO A 10 4.32 -5.23 -1.87
CA PRO A 10 3.47 -5.58 -3.01
C PRO A 10 3.87 -4.79 -4.26
N GLN A 11 3.70 -5.44 -5.40
CA GLN A 11 3.73 -4.77 -6.70
C GLN A 11 2.47 -3.91 -6.85
N SER A 12 2.64 -2.71 -7.40
CA SER A 12 1.53 -1.85 -7.79
C SER A 12 0.72 -2.53 -8.91
N PRO A 13 -0.62 -2.51 -8.85
CA PRO A 13 -1.46 -3.04 -9.91
C PRO A 13 -1.54 -2.08 -11.12
N VAL A 14 -0.97 -0.88 -10.99
CA VAL A 14 -0.85 0.14 -12.05
C VAL A 14 0.63 0.42 -12.32
N GLU A 15 0.95 0.83 -13.55
CA GLU A 15 2.33 1.05 -14.01
C GLU A 15 3.09 2.10 -13.18
N ASP A 16 2.45 3.23 -12.90
CA ASP A 16 2.99 4.25 -12.00
C ASP A 16 2.43 4.05 -10.59
N GLU A 17 3.25 3.55 -9.66
CA GLU A 17 2.82 3.31 -8.28
C GLU A 17 2.32 4.58 -7.58
N MET A 18 2.77 5.77 -8.02
CA MET A 18 2.38 7.03 -7.40
C MET A 18 0.88 7.29 -7.54
N LEU A 19 0.24 6.82 -8.60
CA LEU A 19 -1.22 6.93 -8.78
C LEU A 19 -1.97 6.13 -7.72
N LEU A 20 -1.51 4.91 -7.41
CA LEU A 20 -2.06 4.12 -6.31
C LEU A 20 -1.83 4.82 -4.97
N ILE A 21 -0.62 5.30 -4.73
CA ILE A 21 -0.26 5.92 -3.45
C ILE A 21 -1.10 7.17 -3.19
N GLN A 22 -1.35 7.99 -4.23
CA GLN A 22 -2.20 9.16 -4.11
C GLN A 22 -3.66 8.78 -3.86
N ALA A 23 -4.19 7.78 -4.57
CA ALA A 23 -5.54 7.28 -4.33
C ALA A 23 -5.70 6.72 -2.91
N LEU A 24 -4.72 5.99 -2.40
CA LEU A 24 -4.70 5.49 -1.02
C LEU A 24 -4.67 6.64 -0.01
N GLN A 25 -3.89 7.69 -0.27
CA GLN A 25 -3.79 8.85 0.60
C GLN A 25 -5.13 9.59 0.72
N GLU A 26 -5.89 9.72 -0.36
CA GLU A 26 -7.24 10.30 -0.36
C GLU A 26 -8.22 9.49 0.50
N GLU A 27 -8.03 8.17 0.59
CA GLU A 27 -8.80 7.24 1.42
C GLU A 27 -8.23 7.11 2.85
N GLY A 28 -7.28 7.95 3.24
CA GLY A 28 -6.68 7.96 4.58
C GLY A 28 -5.67 6.82 4.84
N VAL A 29 -5.19 6.15 3.79
CA VAL A 29 -4.20 5.08 3.87
C VAL A 29 -2.83 5.60 3.41
N LEU A 30 -1.84 5.56 4.30
CA LEU A 30 -0.49 6.01 4.01
C LEU A 30 0.45 4.83 3.79
N VAL A 31 1.09 4.79 2.62
CA VAL A 31 2.12 3.82 2.24
C VAL A 31 3.35 4.55 1.68
N VAL A 32 4.49 3.86 1.61
CA VAL A 32 5.73 4.46 1.11
C VAL A 32 6.04 3.98 -0.31
N PRO A 33 6.40 4.86 -1.26
CA PRO A 33 6.83 4.44 -2.59
C PRO A 33 8.04 3.51 -2.55
N GLY A 34 7.99 2.41 -3.32
CA GLY A 34 9.07 1.43 -3.44
C GLY A 34 10.27 1.96 -4.22
N ARG A 35 10.08 2.95 -5.10
CA ARG A 35 11.18 3.63 -5.81
C ARG A 35 12.26 4.20 -4.90
N GLY A 36 11.91 4.64 -3.68
CA GLY A 36 12.90 5.09 -2.68
C GLY A 36 13.82 3.97 -2.17
N PHE A 37 13.44 2.72 -2.39
CA PHE A 37 14.17 1.50 -2.05
C PHE A 37 14.75 0.79 -3.28
N GLY A 38 14.76 1.44 -4.45
CA GLY A 38 15.23 0.84 -5.71
C GLY A 38 14.25 -0.17 -6.33
N MET A 39 12.98 -0.17 -5.91
CA MET A 39 11.92 -1.02 -6.47
C MET A 39 10.78 -0.18 -7.06
N PRO A 40 10.98 0.46 -8.23
CA PRO A 40 9.92 1.19 -8.93
C PRO A 40 8.79 0.23 -9.35
N GLY A 41 7.54 0.71 -9.35
CA GLY A 41 6.36 -0.14 -9.55
C GLY A 41 5.96 -0.97 -8.31
N TYR A 42 6.61 -0.77 -7.16
CA TYR A 42 6.26 -1.39 -5.88
C TYR A 42 5.98 -0.31 -4.83
N PHE A 43 5.33 -0.70 -3.74
CA PHE A 43 5.14 0.16 -2.58
C PHE A 43 5.33 -0.64 -1.28
N ARG A 44 5.68 0.03 -0.20
CA ARG A 44 5.97 -0.58 1.10
C ARG A 44 4.84 -0.33 2.09
N ILE A 45 4.33 -1.40 2.69
CA ILE A 45 3.33 -1.37 3.76
C ILE A 45 4.01 -1.78 5.06
N SER A 46 3.83 -1.04 6.15
CA SER A 46 4.16 -1.53 7.50
C SER A 46 2.94 -2.22 8.11
N TYR A 47 3.12 -3.44 8.61
CA TYR A 47 2.08 -4.16 9.34
C TYR A 47 2.38 -4.28 10.84
N CYS A 48 3.48 -3.68 11.30
CA CYS A 48 3.81 -3.53 12.73
C CYS A 48 3.06 -2.34 13.34
N VAL A 49 1.74 -2.35 13.23
CA VAL A 49 0.85 -1.31 13.73
C VAL A 49 -0.29 -1.95 14.52
N HIS A 50 -1.07 -1.14 15.24
CA HIS A 50 -2.25 -1.64 15.92
C HIS A 50 -3.24 -2.29 14.93
N ARG A 51 -3.89 -3.36 15.38
CA ARG A 51 -4.90 -4.08 14.58
C ARG A 51 -5.98 -3.17 14.00
N SER A 52 -6.41 -2.16 14.74
CA SER A 52 -7.38 -1.16 14.29
C SER A 52 -6.91 -0.37 13.06
N ALA A 53 -5.61 -0.09 12.96
CA ALA A 53 -5.05 0.57 11.78
C ALA A 53 -5.05 -0.37 10.57
N LEU A 54 -4.76 -1.67 10.76
CA LEU A 54 -4.83 -2.67 9.70
C LEU A 54 -6.26 -2.85 9.19
N GLU A 55 -7.22 -2.99 10.10
CA GLU A 55 -8.64 -3.15 9.77
C GLU A 55 -9.23 -1.87 9.14
N GLY A 56 -8.79 -0.69 9.60
CA GLY A 56 -9.19 0.59 9.03
C GLY A 56 -8.59 0.87 7.65
N ALA A 57 -7.42 0.31 7.33
CA ALA A 57 -6.80 0.49 6.01
C ALA A 57 -7.45 -0.39 4.92
N ALA A 58 -7.97 -1.57 5.27
CA ALA A 58 -8.59 -2.49 4.33
C ALA A 58 -9.70 -1.87 3.43
N PRO A 59 -10.67 -1.10 3.95
CA PRO A 59 -11.65 -0.42 3.09
C PRO A 59 -11.02 0.64 2.19
N GLY A 60 -10.03 1.41 2.67
CA GLY A 60 -9.34 2.41 1.86
C GLY A 60 -8.55 1.81 0.71
N PHE A 61 -7.89 0.66 0.93
CA PHE A 61 -7.27 -0.11 -0.15
C PHE A 61 -8.28 -0.52 -1.23
N ARG A 62 -9.46 -1.01 -0.82
CA ARG A 62 -10.52 -1.42 -1.75
C ARG A 62 -11.04 -0.24 -2.56
N ALA A 63 -11.29 0.90 -1.92
CA ALA A 63 -11.76 2.10 -2.59
C ALA A 63 -10.74 2.62 -3.61
N ALA A 64 -9.46 2.69 -3.23
CA ALA A 64 -8.38 3.12 -4.11
C ALA A 64 -8.21 2.21 -5.34
N ILE A 65 -8.24 0.89 -5.16
CA ILE A 65 -8.14 -0.07 -6.28
C ILE A 65 -9.34 0.08 -7.23
N ASN A 66 -10.57 0.13 -6.69
CA ASN A 66 -11.77 0.30 -7.50
C ASN A 66 -11.73 1.61 -8.31
N LYS A 67 -11.20 2.69 -7.74
CA LYS A 67 -11.06 4.00 -8.40
C LYS A 67 -10.11 3.95 -9.60
N LEU A 68 -9.08 3.11 -9.54
CA LEU A 68 -8.08 2.97 -10.60
C LEU A 68 -8.51 2.01 -11.72
N GLY A 69 -9.69 1.38 -11.60
CA GLY A 69 -10.24 0.52 -12.65
C GLY A 69 -9.45 -0.77 -12.85
N THR A 70 -8.64 -1.17 -11.88
CA THR A 70 -7.92 -2.44 -11.89
C THR A 70 -8.86 -3.57 -11.48
N PRO A 71 -8.88 -4.69 -12.23
CA PRO A 71 -9.80 -5.81 -12.00
C PRO A 71 -9.60 -6.51 -10.66
#